data_AF-A0A3M2LKG9-F1
#
_entry.id   AF-A0A3M2LKG9-F1
#
_cell.length_a   1.000
_cell.length_b   1.000
_cell.length_c   1.000
_cell.angle_alpha   90.00
_cell.angle_beta   90.00
_cell.angle_gamma   90.00
#
_symmetry.space_group_name_H-M   'P 1'
#
loop_
_entity.id
_entity.type
_entity.pdbx_description
1 polymer ?
#
loop_
_entity_poly.entity_id
_entity_poly.type
_entity_poly.pdbx_seq_one_letter_code
_entity_poly.pdbx_strand_id
1 'polypeptide(L)'
;MNKAILRGAAIALAMCLASPALTACGGSKSDDKKTDVAATASSGEGGGGSGGTDGTGGGTDASASPGGSSSPKPEGSLKASKLPVPEDLAGALQDTYFAAAKKNYPKGTRANVMTPQHVLFGKVTGKNGGVEFYAAGDIGFKNDPMSQQDGPHVWKKDDSQQSWAYVGDTGGALCGKVPTALVKAWGKSCN
;
A
#
# COMPACT_ATOMS: atom_id res chain seq x y z
N MET A 1 39.11 -36.90 -11.93
CA MET A 1 38.12 -37.93 -11.53
C MET A 1 36.80 -37.22 -11.26
N ASN A 2 35.77 -37.71 -11.93
CA ASN A 2 34.51 -37.02 -12.23
C ASN A 2 33.55 -36.99 -11.03
N LYS A 3 32.70 -35.97 -10.97
CA LYS A 3 31.24 -36.12 -10.87
C LYS A 3 30.52 -34.80 -11.13
N ALA A 4 30.06 -34.65 -12.37
CA ALA A 4 28.93 -33.79 -12.72
C ALA A 4 27.64 -34.49 -12.30
N ILE A 5 26.68 -33.74 -11.73
CA ILE A 5 25.29 -34.19 -11.61
C ILE A 5 24.41 -33.09 -12.22
N LEU A 6 23.84 -33.44 -13.36
CA LEU A 6 22.87 -32.68 -14.14
C LEU A 6 21.65 -33.60 -14.29
N ARG A 7 20.49 -33.25 -13.71
CA ARG A 7 19.13 -33.78 -13.99
C ARG A 7 18.13 -32.72 -13.49
N GLY A 8 17.36 -32.02 -14.32
CA GLY A 8 16.10 -32.46 -14.97
C GLY A 8 14.93 -32.17 -14.00
N ALA A 9 13.75 -31.61 -14.33
CA ALA A 9 12.96 -31.43 -15.55
C ALA A 9 11.95 -30.27 -15.29
N ALA A 10 11.67 -29.38 -16.25
CA ALA A 10 10.54 -29.40 -17.20
C ALA A 10 9.11 -29.23 -16.62
N ILE A 11 8.53 -28.04 -16.94
CA ILE A 11 7.17 -27.76 -17.45
C ILE A 11 5.95 -28.01 -16.53
N ALA A 12 5.20 -26.93 -16.27
CA ALA A 12 3.75 -26.88 -16.46
C ALA A 12 3.27 -25.42 -16.58
N LEU A 13 3.13 -24.94 -17.82
CA LEU A 13 2.30 -23.78 -18.15
C LEU A 13 0.84 -24.21 -17.99
N ALA A 14 0.09 -23.58 -17.09
CA ALA A 14 -1.37 -23.69 -17.05
C ALA A 14 -1.97 -22.36 -17.54
N MET A 15 -2.27 -22.32 -18.83
CA MET A 15 -3.19 -21.33 -19.41
C MET A 15 -4.60 -21.66 -18.93
N CYS A 16 -5.22 -20.77 -18.16
CA CYS A 16 -6.67 -20.75 -17.99
C CYS A 16 -7.24 -19.58 -18.81
N LEU A 17 -7.57 -19.89 -20.06
CA LEU A 17 -8.49 -19.12 -20.90
C LEU A 17 -9.92 -19.56 -20.54
N ALA A 18 -10.73 -18.66 -20.00
CA ALA A 18 -12.19 -18.78 -20.05
C ALA A 18 -12.85 -17.41 -19.81
N SER A 19 -13.21 -16.74 -20.90
CA SER A 19 -14.31 -15.77 -20.92
C SER A 19 -15.55 -16.43 -21.51
N PRO A 20 -16.73 -16.17 -20.96
CA PRO A 20 -17.94 -15.96 -21.75
C PRO A 20 -18.51 -14.57 -21.41
N ALA A 21 -18.59 -13.69 -22.41
CA ALA A 21 -19.73 -13.55 -23.32
C ALA A 21 -20.77 -12.56 -22.79
N LEU A 22 -20.96 -11.52 -23.60
CA LEU A 22 -21.99 -10.49 -23.53
C LEU A 22 -23.39 -11.10 -23.44
N THR A 23 -24.19 -10.61 -22.50
CA THR A 23 -25.65 -10.62 -22.60
C THR A 23 -26.13 -9.18 -22.73
N ALA A 24 -26.88 -8.96 -23.81
CA ALA A 24 -27.51 -7.72 -24.20
C ALA A 24 -28.86 -7.50 -23.50
N CYS A 25 -29.32 -6.25 -23.61
CA CYS A 25 -30.72 -5.79 -23.64
C CYS A 25 -31.43 -5.50 -22.30
N GLY A 26 -31.99 -4.29 -22.21
CA GLY A 26 -33.00 -3.93 -21.22
C GLY A 26 -33.00 -2.45 -20.82
N GLY A 27 -33.53 -1.58 -21.67
CA GLY A 27 -33.84 -0.19 -21.28
C GLY A 27 -35.14 -0.10 -20.48
N SER A 28 -35.29 0.98 -19.70
CA SER A 28 -36.54 1.77 -19.58
C SER A 28 -36.36 3.00 -18.69
N LYS A 29 -37.11 4.03 -19.06
CA LYS A 29 -37.27 5.39 -18.51
C LYS A 29 -38.05 5.43 -17.18
N SER A 30 -38.06 6.65 -16.63
CA SER A 30 -39.03 7.26 -15.68
C SER A 30 -38.64 7.20 -14.21
N ASP A 31 -38.92 8.17 -13.34
CA ASP A 31 -39.26 9.61 -13.36
C ASP A 31 -39.18 10.07 -11.87
N ASP A 32 -39.18 11.38 -11.63
CA ASP A 32 -39.18 12.16 -10.38
C ASP A 32 -39.62 11.55 -9.01
N LYS A 33 -38.95 11.96 -7.91
CA LYS A 33 -39.55 12.84 -6.89
C LYS A 33 -38.59 13.35 -5.80
N LYS A 34 -38.73 14.66 -5.55
CA LYS A 34 -38.23 15.50 -4.46
C LYS A 34 -39.04 15.26 -3.16
N THR A 35 -38.37 15.32 -1.99
CA THR A 35 -38.89 15.98 -0.77
C THR A 35 -37.80 16.15 0.30
N ASP A 36 -37.63 17.41 0.71
CA ASP A 36 -36.96 17.91 1.92
C ASP A 36 -37.61 17.41 3.21
N VAL A 37 -36.86 17.31 4.34
CA VAL A 37 -37.11 18.06 5.60
C VAL A 37 -36.04 17.76 6.67
N ALA A 38 -35.94 18.69 7.62
CA ALA A 38 -34.83 19.02 8.50
C ALA A 38 -34.81 18.35 9.89
N ALA A 39 -33.64 18.50 10.54
CA ALA A 39 -33.37 18.80 11.96
C ALA A 39 -33.76 17.81 13.07
N THR A 40 -32.81 17.49 13.97
CA THR A 40 -32.64 18.15 15.30
C THR A 40 -31.66 17.35 16.17
N ALA A 41 -30.88 18.08 16.96
CA ALA A 41 -29.86 17.65 17.93
C ALA A 41 -30.42 16.90 19.15
N SER A 42 -29.55 16.19 19.89
CA SER A 42 -29.54 16.26 21.35
C SER A 42 -28.22 15.81 21.96
N SER A 43 -27.78 16.59 22.92
CA SER A 43 -26.63 16.50 23.81
C SER A 43 -26.71 15.33 24.79
N GLY A 44 -25.56 14.93 25.32
CA GLY A 44 -25.45 14.05 26.50
C GLY A 44 -24.10 14.25 27.19
N GLU A 45 -24.11 15.10 28.22
CA GLU A 45 -23.04 15.30 29.22
C GLU A 45 -23.09 14.21 30.31
N GLY A 46 -21.94 13.98 30.94
CA GLY A 46 -21.77 13.21 32.20
C GLY A 46 -20.53 12.31 32.10
N GLY A 47 -19.51 12.36 32.96
CA GLY A 47 -19.35 13.00 34.26
C GLY A 47 -18.76 11.98 35.25
N GLY A 48 -17.50 12.18 35.65
CA GLY A 48 -17.04 11.87 37.02
C GLY A 48 -16.33 10.55 37.34
N GLY A 49 -15.16 10.68 38.02
CA GLY A 49 -14.65 9.79 39.07
C GLY A 49 -13.61 8.75 38.63
N SER A 50 -12.29 8.93 38.83
CA SER A 50 -11.49 8.93 40.08
C SER A 50 -11.26 7.54 40.69
N GLY A 51 -9.99 7.15 40.82
CA GLY A 51 -9.55 6.00 41.60
C GLY A 51 -8.12 5.55 41.24
N GLY A 52 -7.11 6.06 41.94
CA GLY A 52 -5.74 5.56 41.84
C GLY A 52 -5.48 4.39 42.78
N THR A 53 -4.35 3.71 42.60
CA THR A 53 -3.40 3.29 43.66
C THR A 53 -2.08 2.85 43.05
N ASP A 54 -1.00 3.22 43.74
CA ASP A 54 0.39 2.89 43.47
C ASP A 54 0.71 1.43 43.84
N GLY A 55 1.72 0.84 43.21
CA GLY A 55 2.13 -0.53 43.49
C GLY A 55 3.53 -0.86 42.98
N THR A 56 4.54 -0.32 43.65
CA THR A 56 5.95 -0.75 43.60
C THR A 56 6.09 -2.20 44.04
N GLY A 57 6.84 -3.02 43.29
CA GLY A 57 7.21 -4.37 43.71
C GLY A 57 8.30 -4.96 42.82
N GLY A 58 9.55 -4.83 43.26
CA GLY A 58 10.71 -5.50 42.66
C GLY A 58 10.74 -7.00 42.93
N GLY A 59 11.41 -7.73 42.06
CA GLY A 59 11.70 -9.16 42.20
C GLY A 59 12.83 -9.55 41.24
N THR A 60 14.05 -9.47 41.75
CA THR A 60 15.24 -10.10 41.19
C THR A 60 15.09 -11.61 41.22
N ASP A 61 15.35 -12.29 40.10
CA ASP A 61 15.99 -13.61 40.15
C ASP A 61 16.79 -13.85 38.86
N ALA A 62 18.09 -13.98 39.07
CA ALA A 62 19.04 -14.44 38.09
C ALA A 62 18.83 -15.95 37.87
N SER A 63 18.71 -16.40 36.63
CA SER A 63 19.02 -17.78 36.29
C SER A 63 19.71 -17.85 34.93
N ALA A 64 20.86 -18.52 34.96
CA ALA A 64 21.85 -18.57 33.92
C ALA A 64 21.37 -19.34 32.68
N SER A 65 21.88 -18.91 31.52
CA SER A 65 21.72 -19.54 30.22
C SER A 65 22.16 -21.01 30.16
N PRO A 66 21.58 -21.76 29.22
CA PRO A 66 22.35 -22.66 28.37
C PRO A 66 22.45 -22.09 26.94
N GLY A 67 23.64 -22.21 26.37
CA GLY A 67 24.04 -21.61 25.10
C GLY A 67 23.14 -21.96 23.92
N GLY A 68 22.54 -20.93 23.33
CA GLY A 68 21.96 -20.95 21.99
C GLY A 68 22.88 -20.18 21.05
N SER A 69 23.42 -20.90 20.07
CA SER A 69 24.21 -20.39 18.95
C SER A 69 23.61 -19.10 18.38
N SER A 70 24.18 -17.97 18.78
CA SER A 70 23.79 -16.66 18.27
C SER A 70 24.58 -16.43 17.00
N SER A 71 24.02 -16.90 15.88
CA SER A 71 24.38 -16.33 14.58
C SER A 71 24.30 -14.80 14.70
N PRO A 72 25.32 -14.02 14.32
CA PRO A 72 25.26 -12.57 14.42
C PRO A 72 24.05 -12.10 13.65
N LYS A 73 23.01 -11.64 14.37
CA LYS A 73 21.92 -10.90 13.75
C LYS A 73 22.58 -9.63 13.23
N PRO A 74 22.59 -9.35 11.92
CA PRO A 74 23.19 -8.12 11.43
C PRO A 74 22.48 -6.98 12.15
N GLU A 75 23.23 -6.14 12.87
CA GLU A 75 22.77 -4.83 13.31
C GLU A 75 22.63 -3.95 12.06
N GLY A 76 21.64 -4.27 11.23
CA GLY A 76 21.40 -3.59 9.98
C GLY A 76 20.75 -2.26 10.26
N SER A 77 21.45 -1.16 9.98
CA SER A 77 20.81 0.12 9.78
C SER A 77 19.75 0.01 8.68
N LEU A 78 18.69 0.80 8.80
CA LEU A 78 17.61 0.85 7.83
C LEU A 78 18.20 1.36 6.50
N LYS A 79 18.28 0.50 5.47
CA LYS A 79 18.87 0.85 4.17
C LYS A 79 17.76 1.16 3.18
N ALA A 80 17.86 2.25 2.45
CA ALA A 80 16.92 2.60 1.40
C ALA A 80 17.66 2.92 0.10
N SER A 81 17.09 2.51 -1.03
CA SER A 81 17.68 2.76 -2.35
C SER A 81 16.61 3.14 -3.36
N LYS A 82 16.88 4.21 -4.12
CA LYS A 82 16.17 4.51 -5.36
C LYS A 82 16.47 3.42 -6.38
N LEU A 83 15.45 2.98 -7.10
CA LEU A 83 15.55 1.98 -8.15
C LEU A 83 15.02 2.54 -9.48
N PRO A 84 15.45 2.01 -10.63
CA PRO A 84 14.82 2.32 -11.90
C PRO A 84 13.37 1.83 -11.90
N VAL A 85 12.48 2.62 -12.50
CA VAL A 85 11.06 2.28 -12.63
C VAL A 85 10.91 1.13 -13.64
N PRO A 86 10.36 -0.03 -13.25
CA PRO A 86 10.08 -1.12 -14.19
C PRO A 86 9.01 -0.72 -15.21
N GLU A 87 9.11 -1.20 -16.45
CA GLU A 87 8.17 -0.87 -17.54
C GLU A 87 6.74 -1.36 -17.26
N ASP A 88 6.61 -2.47 -16.55
CA ASP A 88 5.33 -3.12 -16.21
C ASP A 88 4.68 -2.54 -14.95
N LEU A 89 5.39 -1.69 -14.19
CA LEU A 89 4.91 -1.17 -12.91
C LEU A 89 3.63 -0.35 -13.09
N ALA A 90 3.55 0.47 -14.13
CA ALA A 90 2.45 1.41 -14.34
C ALA A 90 1.07 0.74 -14.34
N GLY A 91 0.93 -0.42 -15.00
CA GLY A 91 -0.33 -1.15 -15.05
C GLY A 91 -0.81 -1.59 -13.67
N ALA A 92 0.09 -2.15 -12.87
CA ALA A 92 -0.22 -2.60 -11.51
C ALA A 92 -0.62 -1.44 -10.57
N LEU A 93 0.03 -0.28 -10.69
CA LEU A 93 -0.32 0.91 -9.91
C LEU A 93 -1.70 1.45 -10.28
N GLN A 94 -2.03 1.47 -11.57
CA GLN A 94 -3.35 1.90 -12.05
C GLN A 94 -4.47 0.98 -11.55
N ASP A 95 -4.27 -0.33 -11.57
CA ASP A 95 -5.28 -1.31 -11.15
C ASP A 95 -5.63 -1.15 -9.66
N THR A 96 -4.59 -1.00 -8.84
CA THR A 96 -4.73 -0.87 -7.39
C THR A 96 -5.27 0.50 -6.98
N TYR A 97 -4.89 1.58 -7.68
CA TYR A 97 -5.53 2.88 -7.54
C TYR A 97 -7.01 2.82 -7.90
N PHE A 98 -7.36 2.23 -9.06
CA PHE A 98 -8.75 2.13 -9.49
C PHE A 98 -9.62 1.39 -8.48
N ALA A 99 -9.11 0.26 -7.97
CA ALA A 99 -9.81 -0.53 -6.96
C ALA A 99 -10.10 0.28 -5.67
N ALA A 100 -9.16 1.12 -5.24
CA ALA A 100 -9.34 1.99 -4.08
C ALA A 100 -10.24 3.21 -4.37
N ALA A 101 -10.04 3.86 -5.51
CA ALA A 101 -10.67 5.12 -5.87
C ALA A 101 -12.14 4.98 -6.31
N LYS A 102 -12.56 3.79 -6.78
CA LYS A 102 -13.93 3.55 -7.30
C LYS A 102 -15.05 3.93 -6.33
N LYS A 103 -14.81 3.86 -5.01
CA LYS A 103 -15.80 4.26 -4.00
C LYS A 103 -16.06 5.78 -4.01
N ASN A 104 -15.02 6.57 -4.20
CA ASN A 104 -15.09 8.03 -4.20
C ASN A 104 -15.43 8.57 -5.60
N TYR A 105 -15.07 7.82 -6.64
CA TYR A 105 -15.28 8.16 -8.05
C TYR A 105 -16.12 7.09 -8.75
N PRO A 106 -17.43 6.97 -8.45
CA PRO A 106 -18.26 5.87 -8.93
C PRO A 106 -18.48 5.87 -10.46
N LYS A 107 -18.29 7.03 -11.11
CA LYS A 107 -18.32 7.18 -12.57
C LYS A 107 -16.95 6.93 -13.23
N GLY A 108 -15.91 6.75 -12.42
CA GLY A 108 -14.57 6.41 -12.89
C GLY A 108 -14.55 5.01 -13.49
N THR A 109 -13.85 4.87 -14.61
CA THR A 109 -13.59 3.55 -15.23
C THR A 109 -12.10 3.32 -15.30
N ARG A 110 -11.70 2.04 -15.37
CA ARG A 110 -10.28 1.68 -15.49
C ARG A 110 -9.60 2.31 -16.72
N ALA A 111 -10.32 2.47 -17.82
CA ALA A 111 -9.84 3.11 -19.05
C ALA A 111 -9.61 4.64 -18.89
N ASN A 112 -10.32 5.25 -17.94
CA ASN A 112 -10.18 6.67 -17.62
C ASN A 112 -9.04 6.93 -16.63
N VAL A 113 -8.46 5.90 -16.00
CA VAL A 113 -7.29 6.07 -15.13
C VAL A 113 -6.08 6.47 -15.99
N MET A 114 -5.41 7.54 -15.59
CA MET A 114 -4.20 8.04 -16.25
C MET A 114 -3.01 7.11 -15.98
N THR A 115 -2.03 7.10 -16.88
CA THR A 115 -0.73 6.48 -16.58
C THR A 115 -0.04 7.31 -15.49
N PRO A 116 0.47 6.69 -14.40
CA PRO A 116 1.19 7.42 -13.36
C PRO A 116 2.34 8.24 -13.93
N GLN A 117 2.44 9.50 -13.51
CA GLN A 117 3.53 10.40 -13.88
C GLN A 117 4.48 10.63 -12.69
N HIS A 118 5.68 11.13 -12.99
CA HIS A 118 6.73 11.43 -12.01
C HIS A 118 7.02 10.29 -11.02
N VAL A 119 6.95 9.04 -11.50
CA VAL A 119 7.04 7.86 -10.64
C VAL A 119 8.40 7.79 -9.95
N LEU A 120 8.35 7.77 -8.63
CA LEU A 120 9.45 7.43 -7.74
C LEU A 120 9.31 5.97 -7.34
N PHE A 121 10.38 5.20 -7.47
CA PHE A 121 10.40 3.79 -7.12
C PHE A 121 11.66 3.45 -6.34
N GLY A 122 11.52 2.55 -5.38
CA GLY A 122 12.66 2.09 -4.60
C GLY A 122 12.27 1.06 -3.56
N LYS A 123 13.25 0.70 -2.74
CA LYS A 123 13.08 -0.28 -1.68
C LYS A 123 13.70 0.16 -0.37
N VAL A 124 13.20 -0.45 0.69
CA VAL A 124 13.65 -0.30 2.07
C VAL A 124 13.97 -1.69 2.61
N THR A 125 15.16 -1.84 3.17
CA THR A 125 15.59 -3.05 3.89
C THR A 125 15.57 -2.75 5.39
N GLY A 126 14.67 -3.43 6.10
CA GLY A 126 14.53 -3.34 7.54
C GLY A 126 15.68 -4.02 8.29
N LYS A 127 15.78 -3.76 9.59
CA LYS A 127 16.85 -4.29 10.45
C LYS A 127 16.88 -5.83 10.51
N ASN A 128 15.73 -6.46 10.28
CA ASN A 128 15.56 -7.91 10.23
C ASN A 128 15.84 -8.52 8.84
N GLY A 129 16.26 -7.71 7.88
CA GLY A 129 16.48 -8.13 6.49
C GLY A 129 15.21 -8.15 5.63
N GLY A 130 14.04 -7.84 6.19
CA GLY A 130 12.80 -7.71 5.42
C GLY A 130 12.91 -6.59 4.39
N VAL A 131 12.44 -6.84 3.17
CA VAL A 131 12.49 -5.87 2.07
C VAL A 131 11.07 -5.45 1.71
N GLU A 132 10.86 -4.14 1.66
CA GLU A 132 9.62 -3.50 1.24
C GLU A 132 9.91 -2.62 0.04
N PHE A 133 9.09 -2.71 -1.00
CA PHE A 133 9.11 -1.84 -2.15
C PHE A 133 8.05 -0.76 -2.02
N TYR A 134 8.40 0.44 -2.43
CA TYR A 134 7.48 1.57 -2.48
C TYR A 134 7.52 2.19 -3.88
N ALA A 135 6.35 2.59 -4.34
CA ALA A 135 6.18 3.46 -5.48
C ALA A 135 5.39 4.69 -5.05
N ALA A 136 5.73 5.86 -5.59
CA ALA A 136 4.94 7.06 -5.46
C ALA A 136 4.82 7.76 -6.81
N GLY A 137 3.67 8.34 -7.15
CA GLY A 137 3.49 9.01 -8.43
C GLY A 137 2.13 9.67 -8.58
N ASP A 138 2.05 10.61 -9.50
CA ASP A 138 0.84 11.39 -9.77
C ASP A 138 -0.09 10.56 -10.66
N ILE A 139 -1.31 10.34 -10.22
CA ILE A 139 -2.33 9.57 -10.95
C ILE A 139 -3.70 10.19 -10.68
N GLY A 140 -4.64 9.97 -11.60
CA GLY A 140 -6.03 10.37 -11.43
C GLY A 140 -6.89 9.81 -12.56
N PHE A 141 -8.11 10.32 -12.66
CA PHE A 141 -9.00 10.07 -13.79
C PHE A 141 -8.92 11.21 -14.81
N LYS A 142 -8.83 10.86 -16.09
CA LYS A 142 -8.77 11.80 -17.23
C LYS A 142 -9.97 12.75 -17.27
N ASN A 143 -11.14 12.27 -16.85
CA ASN A 143 -12.40 12.99 -16.90
C ASN A 143 -12.80 13.61 -15.55
N ASP A 144 -11.92 13.57 -14.55
CA ASP A 144 -12.17 14.15 -13.23
C ASP A 144 -10.90 14.85 -12.71
N PRO A 145 -10.75 16.16 -12.95
CA PRO A 145 -9.60 16.92 -12.48
C PRO A 145 -9.45 16.94 -10.96
N MET A 146 -10.54 16.77 -10.19
CA MET A 146 -10.44 16.77 -8.73
C MET A 146 -9.62 15.58 -8.23
N SER A 147 -9.72 14.44 -8.91
CA SER A 147 -8.96 13.23 -8.56
C SER A 147 -7.45 13.34 -8.73
N GLN A 148 -6.95 14.43 -9.33
CA GLN A 148 -5.53 14.69 -9.53
C GLN A 148 -4.96 15.69 -8.50
N GLN A 149 -5.80 16.27 -7.64
CA GLN A 149 -5.39 17.31 -6.69
C GLN A 149 -4.84 16.75 -5.37
N ASP A 150 -5.04 15.45 -5.12
CA ASP A 150 -4.63 14.78 -3.88
C ASP A 150 -3.09 14.58 -3.77
N GLY A 151 -2.36 14.98 -4.81
CA GLY A 151 -0.90 14.89 -4.90
C GLY A 151 -0.42 13.47 -5.24
N PRO A 152 0.88 13.17 -5.00
CA PRO A 152 1.42 11.86 -5.29
C PRO A 152 0.69 10.78 -4.49
N HIS A 153 0.32 9.71 -5.17
CA HIS A 153 -0.25 8.52 -4.57
C HIS A 153 0.84 7.52 -4.24
N VAL A 154 0.65 6.72 -3.18
CA VAL A 154 1.66 5.78 -2.68
C VAL A 154 1.14 4.35 -2.76
N TRP A 155 2.03 3.48 -3.22
CA TRP A 155 1.85 2.04 -3.22
C TRP A 155 3.00 1.36 -2.49
N LYS A 156 2.69 0.25 -1.84
CA LYS A 156 3.65 -0.58 -1.13
C LYS A 156 3.46 -2.05 -1.50
N LYS A 157 4.55 -2.80 -1.55
CA LYS A 157 4.50 -4.27 -1.46
C LYS A 157 5.69 -4.79 -0.68
N ASP A 158 5.53 -5.92 -0.04
CA ASP A 158 6.65 -6.65 0.53
C ASP A 158 7.32 -7.51 -0.55
N ASP A 159 8.59 -7.86 -0.40
CA ASP A 159 9.33 -8.68 -1.37
C ASP A 159 8.72 -10.08 -1.58
N SER A 160 7.98 -10.59 -0.59
CA SER A 160 7.24 -11.85 -0.68
C SER A 160 5.89 -11.73 -1.40
N GLN A 161 5.42 -10.51 -1.69
CA GLN A 161 4.11 -10.27 -2.29
C GLN A 161 4.20 -10.11 -3.81
N GLN A 162 3.24 -10.70 -4.51
CA GLN A 162 3.12 -10.55 -5.97
C GLN A 162 2.31 -9.32 -6.37
N SER A 163 1.53 -8.74 -5.46
CA SER A 163 0.64 -7.62 -5.74
C SER A 163 1.02 -6.37 -4.95
N TRP A 164 0.68 -5.22 -5.52
CA TRP A 164 0.83 -3.92 -4.86
C TRP A 164 -0.41 -3.62 -4.01
N ALA A 165 -0.19 -2.99 -2.86
CA ALA A 165 -1.22 -2.40 -2.03
C ALA A 165 -1.22 -0.88 -2.19
N TYR A 166 -2.39 -0.31 -2.43
CA TYR A 166 -2.58 1.14 -2.42
C TYR A 166 -2.62 1.65 -0.97
N VAL A 167 -1.76 2.61 -0.64
CA VAL A 167 -1.59 3.15 0.73
C VAL A 167 -2.38 4.45 0.92
N GLY A 168 -2.62 5.20 -0.15
CA GLY A 168 -3.30 6.48 -0.13
C GLY A 168 -2.57 7.56 -0.93
N ASP A 169 -3.22 8.69 -1.05
CA ASP A 169 -2.60 9.95 -1.47
C ASP A 169 -1.76 10.55 -0.33
N THR A 170 -1.03 11.61 -0.66
CA THR A 170 -0.07 12.24 0.25
C THR A 170 -0.37 13.71 0.55
N GLY A 171 -1.36 14.33 -0.12
CA GLY A 171 -1.61 15.77 -0.03
C GLY A 171 -0.39 16.62 -0.41
N GLY A 172 0.53 16.06 -1.20
CA GLY A 172 1.81 16.68 -1.57
C GLY A 172 3.01 16.32 -0.68
N ALA A 173 2.81 15.68 0.47
CA ALA A 173 3.90 15.33 1.40
C ALA A 173 4.13 13.82 1.50
N LEU A 174 5.20 13.32 0.89
CA LEU A 174 5.52 11.87 0.86
C LEU A 174 5.75 11.27 2.27
N CYS A 175 6.18 12.10 3.21
CA CYS A 175 6.53 11.66 4.56
C CYS A 175 5.26 11.41 5.39
N GLY A 176 5.25 10.30 6.14
CA GLY A 176 4.06 9.78 6.83
C GLY A 176 3.43 8.59 6.12
N LYS A 177 3.57 8.50 4.79
CA LYS A 177 3.18 7.33 3.97
C LYS A 177 4.38 6.53 3.48
N VAL A 178 5.50 7.19 3.24
CA VAL A 178 6.77 6.58 2.80
C VAL A 178 7.84 6.74 3.89
N PRO A 179 8.67 5.72 4.16
CA PRO A 179 9.78 5.83 5.09
C PRO A 179 10.74 6.98 4.72
N THR A 180 11.07 7.82 5.69
CA THR A 180 11.95 9.00 5.50
C THR A 180 13.27 8.68 4.80
N ALA A 181 13.87 7.53 5.11
CA ALA A 181 15.12 7.09 4.48
C ALA A 181 14.96 6.93 2.95
N LEU A 182 13.82 6.43 2.49
CA LEU A 182 13.55 6.28 1.06
C LEU A 182 13.22 7.60 0.39
N VAL A 183 12.45 8.47 1.06
CA VAL A 183 12.19 9.83 0.56
C VAL A 183 13.51 10.59 0.33
N LYS A 184 14.46 10.47 1.26
CA LYS A 184 15.83 11.01 1.10
C LYS A 184 16.58 10.35 -0.05
N ALA A 185 16.50 9.03 -0.21
CA ALA A 185 17.12 8.31 -1.33
C ALA A 185 16.56 8.72 -2.71
N TRP A 186 15.31 9.19 -2.76
CA TRP A 186 14.71 9.78 -3.96
C TRP A 186 15.14 11.23 -4.21
N GLY A 187 15.92 11.84 -3.33
CA GLY A 187 16.32 13.24 -3.43
C GLY A 187 15.22 14.22 -3.04
N LYS A 188 14.26 13.79 -2.22
CA LYS A 188 13.17 14.62 -1.68
C LYS A 188 13.38 14.89 -0.19
N SER A 189 12.74 15.94 0.32
CA SER A 189 12.76 16.32 1.74
C SER A 189 11.42 16.01 2.42
N CYS A 190 11.47 15.81 3.74
CA CYS A 190 10.29 15.78 4.59
C CYS A 190 10.13 17.15 5.23
N ASN A 191 9.52 18.09 4.52
CA ASN A 191 9.21 19.43 5.02
C ASN A 191 7.71 19.65 4.93
#